data_AF-A0A3R6RPL7-F1
#
_entry.id   AF-A0A3R6RPL7-F1
#
_cell.length_a   1.000
_cell.length_b   1.000
_cell.length_c   1.000
_cell.angle_alpha   90.00
_cell.angle_beta   90.00
_cell.angle_gamma   90.00
#
_symmetry.space_group_name_H-M   'P 1'
#
loop_
_entity.id
_entity.type
_entity.pdbx_description
1 polymer ?
#
loop_
_entity_poly.entity_id
_entity_poly.type
_entity_poly.pdbx_seq_one_letter_code
_entity_poly.pdbx_strand_id
1 'polypeptide(L)'
;MSTVGIVCEYNPFHKGHEYQIQQAKLLTGAEHVICFMSGNFLQRGVPAIADKHTRTEIALRCGVDAVFEIPFVYASSSARDYAHAAVCMMNALDGIDYISFGAECDDMDLLQKIAELTVNEPPQVSEFIKKSVSSGISYGSARAAAISEYLQNQNLTGYTSADLDRILASPNNILAIEYIATLIQTDSRIKPVPIRRILSEYNSTATDNDICSASAIRELLRSGDVESLRRHIPDSCYNILQNAYRKSFPMFDDDLSHLLSARRILAPCTDDIVDMDRDLCNRLSRLDTNLSFTETATALKCRNYTLSHIQRGLLHTITDLRCDDYSHFKENGWIAYIKLLGLKKDAGAVIKSMKKASQVPIITRSAEIYKSTDSTGLSMFSYDIKAADIYRNMVYNKYKISIKTDFEQPVIVI
;
A
#
# COMPACT_ATOMS: atom_id res chain seq x y z
N MET A 1 -2.04 -14.70 23.14
CA MET A 1 -2.28 -15.29 21.80
C MET A 1 -1.32 -14.61 20.87
N SER A 2 -0.40 -15.36 20.25
CA SER A 2 0.61 -14.73 19.41
C SER A 2 0.05 -14.36 18.03
N THR A 3 0.33 -13.15 17.56
CA THR A 3 -0.21 -12.62 16.31
C THR A 3 0.88 -12.06 15.39
N VAL A 4 0.81 -12.43 14.11
CA VAL A 4 1.60 -11.82 13.04
C VAL A 4 0.74 -10.87 12.20
N GLY A 5 1.22 -9.64 12.07
CA GLY A 5 0.67 -8.61 11.18
C GLY A 5 1.27 -8.71 9.78
N ILE A 6 0.45 -8.57 8.74
CA ILE A 6 0.91 -8.49 7.35
C ILE A 6 0.35 -7.22 6.71
N VAL A 7 1.23 -6.38 6.17
CA VAL A 7 0.85 -5.19 5.40
C VAL A 7 0.70 -5.57 3.93
N CYS A 8 -0.45 -5.29 3.31
CA CYS A 8 -0.78 -5.85 2.00
C CYS A 8 -1.71 -5.00 1.14
N GLU A 9 -1.77 -5.34 -0.15
CA GLU A 9 -2.72 -4.75 -1.12
C GLU A 9 -3.61 -5.79 -1.79
N TYR A 10 -3.15 -7.05 -1.90
CA TYR A 10 -3.85 -8.17 -2.54
C TYR A 10 -4.51 -7.80 -3.88
N ASN A 11 -3.69 -7.36 -4.85
CA ASN A 11 -4.15 -6.79 -6.13
C ASN A 11 -3.77 -7.61 -7.40
N PRO A 12 -4.30 -8.84 -7.60
CA PRO A 12 -5.15 -9.62 -6.70
C PRO A 12 -4.35 -10.42 -5.66
N PHE A 13 -5.05 -11.08 -4.74
CA PHE A 13 -4.49 -12.18 -3.98
C PHE A 13 -4.03 -13.31 -4.92
N HIS A 14 -2.88 -13.93 -4.64
CA HIS A 14 -2.27 -14.95 -5.52
C HIS A 14 -1.45 -15.94 -4.70
N LYS A 15 -0.99 -17.05 -5.31
CA LYS A 15 -0.23 -18.11 -4.62
C LYS A 15 1.00 -17.61 -3.86
N GLY A 16 1.69 -16.57 -4.35
CA GLY A 16 2.78 -15.93 -3.59
C GLY A 16 2.36 -15.28 -2.26
N HIS A 17 1.14 -14.75 -2.15
CA HIS A 17 0.60 -14.21 -0.90
C HIS A 17 0.22 -15.33 0.08
N GLU A 18 -0.37 -16.41 -0.43
CA GLU A 18 -0.65 -17.61 0.35
C GLU A 18 0.64 -18.20 0.94
N TYR A 19 1.68 -18.32 0.12
CA TYR A 19 3.02 -18.72 0.56
C TYR A 19 3.54 -17.81 1.68
N GLN A 20 3.45 -16.48 1.53
CA GLN A 20 3.90 -15.55 2.57
C GLN A 20 3.15 -15.77 3.89
N ILE A 21 1.83 -15.95 3.85
CA ILE A 21 1.02 -16.21 5.06
C ILE A 21 1.49 -17.50 5.74
N GLN A 22 1.68 -18.58 4.97
CA GLN A 22 2.13 -19.86 5.49
C GLN A 22 3.52 -19.75 6.14
N GLN A 23 4.48 -19.09 5.48
CA GLN A 23 5.82 -18.90 6.02
C GLN A 23 5.83 -17.98 7.25
N ALA A 24 5.04 -16.92 7.24
CA ALA A 24 4.91 -16.03 8.38
C ALA A 24 4.43 -16.78 9.62
N LYS A 25 3.40 -17.63 9.49
CA LYS A 25 2.93 -18.49 10.59
C LYS A 25 4.01 -19.48 11.04
N LEU A 26 4.70 -20.12 10.09
CA LEU A 26 5.73 -21.10 10.39
C LEU A 26 6.90 -20.49 11.19
N LEU A 27 7.43 -19.35 10.75
CA LEU A 27 8.60 -18.71 11.37
C LEU A 27 8.29 -18.05 12.71
N THR A 28 7.05 -17.57 12.90
CA THR A 28 6.65 -16.88 14.14
C THR A 28 6.03 -17.81 15.17
N GLY A 29 5.47 -18.95 14.74
CA GLY A 29 4.58 -19.76 15.57
C GLY A 29 3.27 -19.04 15.92
N ALA A 30 2.92 -17.95 15.21
CA ALA A 30 1.73 -17.15 15.52
C ALA A 30 0.45 -17.95 15.30
N GLU A 31 -0.47 -17.82 16.26
CA GLU A 31 -1.80 -18.44 16.23
C GLU A 31 -2.70 -17.71 15.23
N HIS A 32 -2.54 -16.39 15.12
CA HIS A 32 -3.37 -15.52 14.30
C HIS A 32 -2.56 -14.73 13.26
N VAL A 33 -3.16 -14.55 12.08
CA VAL A 33 -2.67 -13.68 11.00
C VAL A 33 -3.64 -12.53 10.82
N ILE A 34 -3.16 -11.30 11.02
CA ILE A 34 -3.96 -10.09 10.84
C ILE A 34 -3.37 -9.26 9.71
N CYS A 35 -4.20 -8.88 8.75
CA CYS A 35 -3.79 -8.06 7.63
C CYS A 35 -4.16 -6.59 7.82
N PHE A 36 -3.25 -5.71 7.42
CA PHE A 36 -3.45 -4.28 7.27
C PHE A 36 -3.42 -4.01 5.78
N MET A 37 -4.60 -3.80 5.20
CA MET A 37 -4.80 -3.83 3.76
C MET A 37 -5.15 -2.44 3.23
N SER A 38 -4.49 -2.01 2.15
CA SER A 38 -4.94 -0.83 1.40
C SER A 38 -6.40 -0.96 1.00
N GLY A 39 -7.14 0.14 1.14
CA GLY A 39 -8.51 0.28 0.66
C GLY A 39 -8.60 0.25 -0.87
N ASN A 40 -9.58 0.94 -1.44
CA ASN A 40 -9.87 0.87 -2.88
C ASN A 40 -8.79 1.46 -3.80
N PHE A 41 -7.85 2.22 -3.25
CA PHE A 41 -6.67 2.73 -3.94
C PHE A 41 -5.39 2.30 -3.22
N LEU A 42 -4.34 2.15 -4.00
CA LEU A 42 -3.11 1.48 -3.61
C LEU A 42 -1.94 2.45 -3.50
N GLN A 43 -0.82 2.00 -2.95
CA GLN A 43 0.37 2.80 -2.66
C GLN A 43 0.93 3.50 -3.90
N ARG A 44 0.75 2.89 -5.07
CA ARG A 44 1.20 3.44 -6.34
C ARG A 44 0.28 4.54 -6.90
N GLY A 45 -0.81 4.88 -6.21
CA GLY A 45 -1.77 5.88 -6.68
C GLY A 45 -2.72 5.37 -7.77
N VAL A 46 -3.05 4.07 -7.72
CA VAL A 46 -3.89 3.39 -8.72
C VAL A 46 -5.03 2.64 -8.05
N PRO A 47 -6.16 2.40 -8.72
CA PRO A 47 -7.26 1.62 -8.16
C PRO A 47 -6.83 0.17 -7.93
N ALA A 48 -7.35 -0.44 -6.86
CA ALA A 48 -7.34 -1.88 -6.73
C ALA A 48 -8.23 -2.50 -7.82
N ILE A 49 -7.85 -3.65 -8.36
CA ILE A 49 -8.61 -4.29 -9.45
C ILE A 49 -9.99 -4.76 -8.98
N ALA A 50 -10.15 -5.08 -7.70
CA ALA A 50 -11.40 -5.36 -7.03
C ALA A 50 -11.51 -4.52 -5.75
N ASP A 51 -12.74 -4.21 -5.34
CA ASP A 51 -13.00 -3.41 -4.15
C ASP A 51 -12.44 -4.07 -2.88
N LYS A 52 -12.22 -3.26 -1.85
CA LYS A 52 -11.64 -3.69 -0.57
C LYS A 52 -12.42 -4.81 0.10
N HIS A 53 -13.75 -4.87 -0.04
CA HIS A 53 -14.56 -5.90 0.60
C HIS A 53 -14.42 -7.23 -0.13
N THR A 54 -14.43 -7.22 -1.46
CA THR A 54 -14.11 -8.42 -2.26
C THR A 54 -12.72 -8.97 -1.90
N ARG A 55 -11.71 -8.10 -1.82
CA ARG A 55 -10.35 -8.52 -1.42
C ARG A 55 -10.26 -9.00 0.03
N THR A 56 -11.03 -8.40 0.95
CA THR A 56 -11.13 -8.88 2.35
C THR A 56 -11.72 -10.28 2.41
N GLU A 57 -12.82 -10.56 1.71
CA GLU A 57 -13.40 -11.91 1.69
C GLU A 57 -12.38 -12.94 1.19
N ILE A 58 -11.68 -12.62 0.10
CA ILE A 58 -10.62 -13.47 -0.45
C ILE A 58 -9.53 -13.71 0.59
N ALA A 59 -9.01 -12.66 1.24
CA ALA A 59 -7.97 -12.79 2.26
C ALA A 59 -8.39 -13.73 3.40
N LEU A 60 -9.61 -13.57 3.92
CA LEU A 60 -10.13 -14.40 5.01
C LEU A 60 -10.23 -15.88 4.60
N ARG A 61 -10.69 -16.15 3.37
CA ARG A 61 -10.76 -17.52 2.82
C ARG A 61 -9.39 -18.13 2.48
N CYS A 62 -8.35 -17.31 2.40
CA CYS A 62 -6.98 -17.71 2.09
C CYS A 62 -6.06 -17.72 3.33
N GLY A 63 -6.62 -17.82 4.53
CA GLY A 63 -5.83 -18.06 5.75
C GLY A 63 -5.63 -16.84 6.64
N VAL A 64 -6.11 -15.65 6.27
CA VAL A 64 -6.10 -14.46 7.15
C VAL A 64 -7.25 -14.52 8.16
N ASP A 65 -7.01 -14.11 9.39
CA ASP A 65 -8.00 -14.20 10.48
C ASP A 65 -8.77 -12.90 10.67
N ALA A 66 -8.15 -11.75 10.39
CA ALA A 66 -8.82 -10.46 10.34
C ALA A 66 -8.13 -9.49 9.36
N VAL A 67 -8.90 -8.54 8.82
CA VAL A 67 -8.41 -7.51 7.91
C VAL A 67 -8.83 -6.13 8.41
N PHE A 68 -7.85 -5.27 8.65
CA PHE A 68 -8.02 -3.85 8.92
C PHE A 68 -7.71 -3.02 7.66
N GLU A 69 -8.47 -1.95 7.44
CA GLU A 69 -8.22 -0.99 6.36
C GLU A 69 -7.14 0.01 6.77
N ILE A 70 -6.10 0.17 5.95
CA ILE A 70 -5.18 1.31 6.05
C ILE A 70 -5.92 2.55 5.53
N PRO A 71 -5.99 3.66 6.29
CA PRO A 71 -6.66 4.88 5.84
C PRO A 71 -6.17 5.33 4.46
N PHE A 72 -7.07 5.76 3.60
CA PHE A 72 -6.79 6.14 2.21
C PHE A 72 -5.59 7.08 2.10
N VAL A 73 -5.56 8.10 2.97
CA VAL A 73 -4.51 9.13 2.97
C VAL A 73 -3.10 8.57 3.12
N TYR A 74 -2.95 7.38 3.73
CA TYR A 74 -1.69 6.65 3.86
C TYR A 74 -1.56 5.48 2.89
N ALA A 75 -2.68 4.83 2.56
CA ALA A 75 -2.72 3.72 1.61
C ALA A 75 -2.24 4.14 0.22
N SER A 76 -2.40 5.42 -0.15
CA SER A 76 -1.88 6.01 -1.38
C SER A 76 -0.68 6.94 -1.16
N SER A 77 0.29 6.57 -0.33
CA SER A 77 1.47 7.39 -0.02
C SER A 77 2.80 6.78 -0.46
N SER A 78 3.91 7.48 -0.20
CA SER A 78 5.26 6.93 -0.37
C SER A 78 5.48 5.70 0.52
N ALA A 79 6.50 4.89 0.20
CA ALA A 79 6.86 3.71 1.01
C ALA A 79 7.10 4.04 2.49
N ARG A 80 7.73 5.19 2.76
CA ARG A 80 7.98 5.70 4.11
C ARG A 80 6.67 5.91 4.87
N ASP A 81 5.78 6.74 4.33
CA ASP A 81 4.53 7.09 5.02
C ASP A 81 3.57 5.91 5.12
N TYR A 82 3.52 5.06 4.09
CA TYR A 82 2.73 3.84 4.08
C TYR A 82 3.18 2.86 5.17
N ALA A 83 4.50 2.64 5.28
CA ALA A 83 5.08 1.81 6.33
C ALA A 83 4.87 2.42 7.71
N HIS A 84 5.02 3.74 7.83
CA HIS A 84 4.87 4.44 9.09
C HIS A 84 3.45 4.31 9.65
N ALA A 85 2.45 4.59 8.81
CA ALA A 85 1.05 4.43 9.16
C ALA A 85 0.71 2.99 9.55
N ALA A 86 1.16 1.99 8.78
CA ALA A 86 0.88 0.59 9.07
C ALA A 86 1.46 0.14 10.43
N VAL A 87 2.70 0.53 10.76
CA VAL A 87 3.31 0.23 12.06
C VAL A 87 2.62 0.99 13.18
N CYS A 88 2.26 2.27 12.99
CA CYS A 88 1.46 3.03 13.95
C CYS A 88 0.10 2.36 14.22
N MET A 89 -0.57 1.83 13.21
CA MET A 89 -1.81 1.05 13.39
C MET A 89 -1.57 -0.20 14.24
N MET A 90 -0.49 -0.94 13.99
CA MET A 90 -0.16 -2.15 14.76
C MET A 90 0.18 -1.81 16.22
N ASN A 91 0.98 -0.77 16.46
CA ASN A 91 1.30 -0.28 17.79
C ASN A 91 0.03 0.16 18.54
N ALA A 92 -0.86 0.89 17.86
CA ALA A 92 -2.11 1.38 18.45
C ALA A 92 -3.14 0.28 18.73
N LEU A 93 -3.07 -0.90 18.09
CA LEU A 93 -3.92 -2.05 18.41
C LEU A 93 -3.49 -2.79 19.68
N ASP A 94 -2.22 -2.72 20.04
CA ASP A 94 -1.59 -3.43 21.17
C ASP A 94 -1.99 -4.91 21.22
N GLY A 95 -1.47 -5.68 20.25
CA GLY A 95 -1.72 -7.12 20.16
C GLY A 95 -1.04 -7.83 18.99
N ILE A 96 -0.11 -7.14 18.32
CA ILE A 96 0.69 -7.67 17.22
C ILE A 96 2.10 -7.91 17.76
N ASP A 97 2.62 -9.13 17.63
CA ASP A 97 3.96 -9.48 18.11
C ASP A 97 5.00 -9.41 16.99
N TYR A 98 4.57 -9.70 15.77
CA TYR A 98 5.43 -9.79 14.59
C TYR A 98 4.84 -9.00 13.44
N ILE A 99 5.70 -8.40 12.60
CA ILE A 99 5.32 -7.88 11.29
C ILE A 99 6.03 -8.69 10.22
N SER A 100 5.27 -9.26 9.29
CA SER A 100 5.81 -10.01 8.17
C SER A 100 5.60 -9.29 6.84
N PHE A 101 6.66 -9.24 6.06
CA PHE A 101 6.70 -8.63 4.74
C PHE A 101 7.52 -9.50 3.79
N GLY A 102 7.13 -9.56 2.52
CA GLY A 102 7.95 -10.17 1.48
C GLY A 102 9.16 -9.28 1.18
N ALA A 103 10.32 -9.85 0.90
CA ALA A 103 11.52 -9.12 0.48
C ALA A 103 12.32 -9.92 -0.56
N GLU A 104 13.03 -9.24 -1.45
CA GLU A 104 14.02 -9.88 -2.34
C GLU A 104 15.29 -10.26 -1.58
N CYS A 105 15.61 -9.51 -0.51
CA CYS A 105 16.69 -9.79 0.44
C CYS A 105 16.10 -10.29 1.77
N ASP A 106 16.59 -11.41 2.27
CA ASP A 106 16.22 -11.99 3.56
C ASP A 106 17.33 -11.87 4.62
N ASP A 107 18.41 -11.14 4.33
CA ASP A 107 19.43 -10.79 5.31
C ASP A 107 18.91 -9.69 6.25
N MET A 108 18.47 -10.11 7.43
CA MET A 108 17.96 -9.22 8.46
C MET A 108 19.01 -8.25 9.01
N ASP A 109 20.26 -8.67 9.13
CA ASP A 109 21.31 -7.82 9.70
C ASP A 109 21.63 -6.66 8.74
N LEU A 110 21.67 -6.94 7.43
CA LEU A 110 21.82 -5.91 6.42
C LEU A 110 20.63 -4.94 6.40
N LEU A 111 19.40 -5.47 6.38
CA LEU A 111 18.19 -4.64 6.35
C LEU A 111 18.08 -3.75 7.61
N GLN A 112 18.41 -4.30 8.78
CA GLN A 112 18.49 -3.59 10.05
C GLN A 112 19.52 -2.45 9.96
N LYS A 113 20.73 -2.72 9.49
CA LYS A 113 21.79 -1.71 9.35
C LYS A 113 21.38 -0.56 8.42
N ILE A 114 20.73 -0.86 7.30
CA ILE A 114 20.22 0.15 6.37
C ILE A 114 19.08 0.97 7.00
N ALA A 115 18.18 0.33 7.74
CA ALA A 115 17.12 1.00 8.46
C ALA A 115 17.66 1.93 9.55
N GLU A 116 18.67 1.51 10.32
CA GLU A 116 19.33 2.35 11.32
C GLU A 116 19.96 3.60 10.70
N LEU A 117 20.61 3.48 9.54
CA LEU A 117 21.13 4.62 8.77
C LEU A 117 20.02 5.55 8.26
N THR A 118 18.83 5.02 8.02
CA THR A 118 17.67 5.83 7.64
C THR A 118 17.15 6.65 8.82
N VAL A 119 17.12 6.04 10.01
CA VAL A 119 16.64 6.71 11.22
C VAL A 119 17.65 7.73 11.73
N ASN A 120 18.91 7.32 11.79
CA ASN A 120 20.03 8.13 12.28
C ASN A 120 20.93 8.51 11.09
N GLU A 121 20.38 9.31 10.16
CA GLU A 121 21.06 9.68 8.91
C GLU A 121 22.35 10.47 9.18
N PRO A 122 23.53 9.94 8.81
CA PRO A 122 24.79 10.65 8.98
C PRO A 122 24.85 11.92 8.11
N PRO A 123 25.50 13.00 8.56
CA PRO A 123 25.60 14.25 7.78
C PRO A 123 26.14 14.06 6.36
N GLN A 124 27.10 13.13 6.16
CA GLN A 124 27.66 12.82 4.85
C GLN A 124 26.61 12.23 3.89
N VAL A 125 25.70 11.40 4.41
CA VAL A 125 24.59 10.83 3.63
C VAL A 125 23.63 11.95 3.25
N SER A 126 23.25 12.81 4.21
CA SER A 126 22.37 13.95 3.94
C SER A 126 22.93 14.92 2.90
N GLU A 127 24.23 15.21 2.96
CA GLU A 127 24.91 16.08 2.00
C GLU A 127 24.92 15.46 0.60
N PHE A 128 25.23 14.18 0.49
CA PHE A 128 25.18 13.46 -0.78
C PHE A 128 23.77 13.50 -1.37
N ILE A 129 22.74 13.20 -0.59
CA ILE A 129 21.34 13.23 -1.05
C ILE A 129 20.99 14.62 -1.58
N LYS A 130 21.30 15.69 -0.84
CA LYS A 130 21.03 17.07 -1.27
C LYS A 130 21.72 17.40 -2.59
N LYS A 131 22.98 17.01 -2.76
CA LYS A 131 23.75 17.21 -3.99
C LYS A 131 23.18 16.41 -5.16
N SER A 132 22.75 15.17 -4.95
CA SER A 132 22.14 14.35 -6.00
C SER A 132 20.77 14.89 -6.41
N VAL A 133 19.93 15.29 -5.45
CA VAL A 133 18.60 15.86 -5.75
C VAL A 133 18.72 17.18 -6.51
N SER A 134 19.66 18.06 -6.12
CA SER A 134 19.91 19.30 -6.87
C SER A 134 20.41 19.08 -8.29
N SER A 135 21.00 17.90 -8.57
CA SER A 135 21.38 17.47 -9.92
C SER A 135 20.24 16.83 -10.74
N GLY A 136 19.01 16.83 -10.22
CA GLY A 136 17.83 16.29 -10.92
C GLY A 136 17.64 14.77 -10.76
N ILE A 137 18.21 14.16 -9.73
CA ILE A 137 17.96 12.76 -9.38
C ILE A 137 16.78 12.68 -8.41
N SER A 138 15.89 11.71 -8.58
CA SER A 138 14.78 11.49 -7.63
C SER A 138 15.31 11.22 -6.22
N TYR A 139 14.60 11.69 -5.18
CA TYR A 139 15.02 11.51 -3.79
C TYR A 139 15.29 10.03 -3.42
N GLY A 140 14.45 9.10 -3.89
CA GLY A 140 14.62 7.67 -3.64
C GLY A 140 15.94 7.13 -4.23
N SER A 141 16.24 7.47 -5.48
CA SER A 141 17.51 7.08 -6.12
C SER A 141 18.73 7.76 -5.47
N ALA A 142 18.59 9.04 -5.09
CA ALA A 142 19.64 9.77 -4.39
C ALA A 142 19.97 9.14 -3.02
N ARG A 143 18.95 8.79 -2.25
CA ARG A 143 19.11 8.12 -0.95
C ARG A 143 19.70 6.72 -1.09
N ALA A 144 19.26 5.94 -2.07
CA ALA A 144 19.85 4.62 -2.35
C ALA A 144 21.34 4.72 -2.65
N ALA A 145 21.74 5.63 -3.55
CA ALA A 145 23.14 5.85 -3.90
C ALA A 145 23.97 6.33 -2.69
N ALA A 146 23.45 7.27 -1.89
CA ALA A 146 24.13 7.78 -0.71
C ALA A 146 24.40 6.69 0.35
N ILE A 147 23.39 5.84 0.60
CA ILE A 147 23.50 4.73 1.56
C ILE A 147 24.49 3.67 1.04
N SER A 148 24.42 3.33 -0.25
CA SER A 148 25.33 2.37 -0.91
C SER A 148 26.78 2.83 -0.76
N GLU A 149 27.07 4.09 -1.07
CA GLU A 149 28.41 4.69 -0.92
C GLU A 149 28.88 4.72 0.54
N TYR A 150 28.00 5.13 1.46
CA TYR A 150 28.34 5.19 2.89
C TYR A 150 28.70 3.81 3.45
N LEU A 151 27.92 2.78 3.13
CA LEU A 151 28.16 1.41 3.60
C LEU A 151 29.47 0.83 3.06
N GLN A 152 29.80 1.11 1.79
CA GLN A 152 31.07 0.70 1.19
C GLN A 152 32.25 1.38 1.88
N ASN A 153 32.16 2.67 2.18
CA ASN A 153 33.20 3.41 2.92
C ASN A 153 33.39 2.91 4.36
N GLN A 154 32.38 2.25 4.95
CA GLN A 154 32.46 1.60 6.26
C GLN A 154 32.98 0.16 6.20
N ASN A 155 33.57 -0.27 5.07
CA ASN A 155 34.10 -1.61 4.85
C ASN A 155 33.09 -2.74 5.12
N LEU A 156 31.82 -2.55 4.71
CA LEU A 156 30.83 -3.63 4.75
C LEU A 156 31.33 -4.82 3.91
N THR A 157 31.57 -5.95 4.56
CA THR A 157 31.99 -7.19 3.88
C THR A 157 30.78 -8.00 3.43
N GLY A 158 30.96 -8.85 2.41
CA GLY A 158 29.91 -9.75 1.91
C GLY A 158 28.97 -9.14 0.85
N TYR A 159 29.05 -7.84 0.58
CA TYR A 159 28.20 -7.15 -0.39
C TYR A 159 29.01 -6.24 -1.32
N THR A 160 28.87 -6.42 -2.62
CA THR A 160 29.43 -5.47 -3.61
C THR A 160 28.55 -4.23 -3.72
N SER A 161 29.06 -3.14 -4.31
CA SER A 161 28.23 -1.95 -4.61
C SER A 161 27.03 -2.31 -5.50
N ALA A 162 27.22 -3.22 -6.46
CA ALA A 162 26.15 -3.68 -7.33
C ALA A 162 25.06 -4.47 -6.57
N ASP A 163 25.44 -5.23 -5.54
CA ASP A 163 24.48 -5.91 -4.67
C ASP A 163 23.63 -4.92 -3.88
N LEU A 164 24.27 -3.92 -3.27
CA LEU A 164 23.59 -2.88 -2.50
C LEU A 164 22.64 -2.08 -3.38
N ASP A 165 23.07 -1.67 -4.57
CA ASP A 165 22.24 -0.94 -5.52
C ASP A 165 20.99 -1.74 -5.92
N ARG A 166 21.15 -3.05 -6.19
CA ARG A 166 20.04 -3.95 -6.49
C ARG A 166 19.09 -4.09 -5.30
N ILE A 167 19.63 -4.24 -4.08
CA ILE A 167 18.85 -4.39 -2.85
C ILE A 167 18.04 -3.12 -2.58
N LEU A 168 18.67 -1.95 -2.64
CA LEU A 168 18.05 -0.64 -2.37
C LEU A 168 17.10 -0.17 -3.47
N ALA A 169 17.23 -0.69 -4.70
CA ALA A 169 16.32 -0.39 -5.80
C ALA A 169 15.06 -1.29 -5.82
N SER A 170 15.07 -2.41 -5.11
CA SER A 170 13.99 -3.40 -5.16
C SER A 170 12.77 -2.95 -4.33
N PRO A 171 11.55 -2.92 -4.89
CA PRO A 171 10.39 -2.32 -4.21
C PRO A 171 10.04 -2.96 -2.85
N ASN A 172 10.16 -4.29 -2.73
CA ASN A 172 9.80 -4.97 -1.50
C ASN A 172 10.88 -4.79 -0.42
N ASN A 173 12.16 -4.74 -0.80
CA ASN A 173 13.24 -4.34 0.10
C ASN A 173 13.10 -2.89 0.59
N ILE A 174 12.72 -1.95 -0.29
CA ILE A 174 12.45 -0.56 0.13
C ILE A 174 11.37 -0.54 1.21
N LEU A 175 10.26 -1.25 1.01
CA LEU A 175 9.21 -1.38 2.02
C LEU A 175 9.70 -2.04 3.31
N ALA A 176 10.47 -3.13 3.21
CA ALA A 176 11.08 -3.82 4.36
C ALA A 176 11.92 -2.86 5.22
N ILE A 177 12.79 -2.07 4.59
CA ILE A 177 13.62 -1.07 5.24
C ILE A 177 12.75 -0.01 5.94
N GLU A 178 11.71 0.49 5.29
CA GLU A 178 10.83 1.50 5.90
C GLU A 178 10.00 0.95 7.07
N TYR A 179 9.59 -0.32 7.04
CA TYR A 179 8.96 -0.97 8.20
C TYR A 179 9.94 -1.05 9.36
N ILE A 180 11.16 -1.59 9.14
CA ILE A 180 12.17 -1.72 10.20
C ILE A 180 12.56 -0.33 10.74
N ALA A 181 12.75 0.66 9.87
CA ALA A 181 13.06 2.02 10.28
C ALA A 181 11.93 2.61 11.15
N THR A 182 10.66 2.36 10.80
CA THR A 182 9.55 2.82 11.62
C THR A 182 9.50 2.11 12.97
N LEU A 183 9.74 0.79 13.01
CA LEU A 183 9.80 0.04 14.27
C LEU A 183 10.83 0.66 15.23
N ILE A 184 12.00 1.02 14.71
CA ILE A 184 13.05 1.72 15.47
C ILE A 184 12.57 3.11 15.92
N GLN A 185 12.03 3.93 15.00
CA GLN A 185 11.57 5.30 15.28
C GLN A 185 10.46 5.37 16.34
N THR A 186 9.61 4.35 16.37
CA THR A 186 8.45 4.30 17.26
C THR A 186 8.71 3.49 18.54
N ASP A 187 9.96 3.06 18.77
CA ASP A 187 10.34 2.18 19.88
C ASP A 187 9.40 0.96 20.01
N SER A 188 9.05 0.38 18.86
CA SER A 188 8.06 -0.69 18.78
C SER A 188 8.62 -2.01 19.31
N ARG A 189 7.77 -2.77 20.02
CA ARG A 189 8.08 -4.14 20.46
C ARG A 189 7.85 -5.19 19.37
N ILE A 190 7.26 -4.80 18.25
CA ILE A 190 6.93 -5.70 17.15
C ILE A 190 8.21 -6.17 16.46
N LYS A 191 8.34 -7.47 16.24
CA LYS A 191 9.53 -8.08 15.63
C LYS A 191 9.37 -8.20 14.10
N PRO A 192 10.31 -7.71 13.30
CA PRO A 192 10.26 -7.87 11.85
C PRO A 192 10.59 -9.31 11.42
N VAL A 193 9.85 -9.83 10.43
CA VAL A 193 10.01 -11.19 9.88
C VAL A 193 9.96 -11.13 8.35
N PRO A 194 11.10 -10.98 7.66
CA PRO A 194 11.16 -10.97 6.21
C PRO A 194 10.91 -12.37 5.67
N ILE A 195 10.13 -12.46 4.61
CA ILE A 195 9.93 -13.69 3.85
C ILE A 195 10.57 -13.50 2.49
N ARG A 196 11.56 -14.33 2.16
CA ARG A 196 12.16 -14.33 0.83
C ARG A 196 11.10 -14.62 -0.22
N ARG A 197 10.96 -13.72 -1.19
CA ARG A 197 10.01 -13.89 -2.30
C ARG A 197 10.48 -15.02 -3.21
N ILE A 198 9.59 -15.96 -3.51
CA ILE A 198 9.76 -16.91 -4.62
C ILE A 198 9.45 -16.14 -5.90
N LEU A 199 10.48 -15.79 -6.67
CA LEU A 199 10.32 -15.17 -7.98
C LEU A 199 10.23 -16.29 -9.03
N SER A 200 9.14 -16.32 -9.82
CA SER A 200 9.27 -16.80 -11.20
C SER A 200 10.29 -15.89 -11.88
N GLU A 201 11.29 -16.43 -12.58
CA GLU A 201 12.37 -15.66 -13.20
C GLU A 201 11.85 -14.36 -13.83
N TYR A 202 12.47 -13.23 -13.44
CA TYR A 202 12.01 -11.85 -13.69
C TYR A 202 11.86 -11.47 -15.18
N ASN A 203 12.17 -12.40 -16.10
CA ASN A 203 12.09 -12.26 -17.55
C ASN A 203 11.29 -13.39 -18.25
N SER A 204 10.64 -14.30 -17.52
CA SER A 204 9.76 -15.27 -18.17
C SER A 204 8.43 -14.60 -18.51
N THR A 205 8.28 -14.15 -19.76
CA THR A 205 6.97 -13.97 -20.40
C THR A 205 6.18 -15.29 -20.48
N ALA A 206 6.78 -16.41 -20.07
CA ALA A 206 6.14 -17.70 -19.93
C ALA A 206 5.29 -17.77 -18.67
N THR A 207 4.00 -18.02 -18.86
CA THR A 207 2.97 -18.40 -17.87
C THR A 207 3.21 -19.80 -17.27
N ASP A 208 4.44 -20.33 -17.33
CA ASP A 208 4.77 -21.71 -16.98
C ASP A 208 4.99 -21.95 -15.48
N ASN A 209 5.15 -20.89 -14.69
CA ASN A 209 5.24 -20.99 -13.24
C ASN A 209 3.90 -20.65 -12.56
N ASP A 210 3.47 -21.52 -11.64
CA ASP A 210 2.25 -21.36 -10.88
C ASP A 210 2.24 -20.08 -10.00
N ILE A 211 3.40 -19.65 -9.52
CA ILE A 211 3.56 -18.39 -8.81
C ILE A 211 4.07 -17.33 -9.79
N CYS A 212 3.26 -16.32 -10.07
CA CYS A 212 3.64 -15.16 -10.87
C CYS A 212 3.38 -13.85 -10.11
N SER A 213 3.92 -12.74 -10.63
CA SER A 213 3.73 -11.44 -10.00
C SER A 213 2.29 -10.94 -10.16
N ALA A 214 1.81 -10.15 -9.20
CA ALA A 214 0.51 -9.48 -9.32
C ALA A 214 0.38 -8.66 -10.62
N SER A 215 1.48 -8.06 -11.12
CA SER A 215 1.48 -7.34 -12.38
C SER A 215 1.23 -8.24 -13.60
N ALA A 216 1.82 -9.44 -13.62
CA ALA A 216 1.57 -10.42 -14.69
C ALA A 216 0.10 -10.88 -14.69
N ILE A 217 -0.48 -11.10 -13.51
CA ILE A 217 -1.90 -11.45 -13.36
C ILE A 217 -2.79 -10.33 -13.89
N ARG A 218 -2.46 -9.06 -13.59
CA ARG A 218 -3.22 -7.91 -14.10
C ARG A 218 -3.13 -7.77 -15.63
N GLU A 219 -2.03 -8.19 -16.23
CA GLU A 219 -1.90 -8.19 -17.70
C GLU A 219 -2.80 -9.25 -18.36
N LEU A 220 -2.87 -10.45 -17.79
CA LEU A 220 -3.85 -11.48 -18.22
C LEU A 220 -5.29 -10.97 -18.11
N LEU A 221 -5.59 -10.19 -17.06
CA LEU A 221 -6.90 -9.57 -16.92
C LEU A 221 -7.17 -8.50 -17.99
N ARG A 222 -6.15 -7.73 -18.41
CA ARG A 222 -6.27 -6.74 -19.48
C ARG A 222 -6.54 -7.39 -20.83
N SER A 223 -5.96 -8.57 -21.08
CA SER A 223 -6.26 -9.36 -22.29
C SER A 223 -7.63 -10.06 -22.25
N GLY A 224 -8.34 -9.99 -21.12
CA GLY A 224 -9.67 -10.58 -20.94
C GLY A 224 -9.65 -12.06 -20.58
N ASP A 225 -8.49 -12.62 -20.22
CA ASP A 225 -8.30 -14.02 -19.89
C ASP A 225 -8.45 -14.29 -18.38
N VAL A 226 -9.71 -14.37 -17.93
CA VAL A 226 -10.03 -14.69 -16.53
C VAL A 226 -9.78 -16.16 -16.19
N GLU A 227 -9.84 -17.06 -17.18
CA GLU A 227 -9.72 -18.50 -16.97
C GLU A 227 -8.29 -18.89 -16.57
N SER A 228 -7.29 -18.28 -17.21
CA SER A 228 -5.87 -18.48 -16.86
C SER A 228 -5.52 -18.05 -15.45
N LEU A 229 -6.34 -17.22 -14.78
CA LEU A 229 -6.13 -16.84 -13.38
C LEU A 229 -6.07 -18.05 -12.46
N ARG A 230 -6.86 -19.09 -12.73
CA ARG A 230 -7.01 -20.26 -11.86
C ARG A 230 -5.68 -20.94 -11.57
N ARG A 231 -4.72 -20.86 -12.48
CA ARG A 231 -3.37 -21.40 -12.28
C ARG A 231 -2.55 -20.62 -11.25
N HIS A 232 -2.84 -19.33 -11.08
CA HIS A 232 -1.98 -18.39 -10.34
C HIS A 232 -2.55 -17.93 -8.99
N ILE A 233 -3.83 -18.22 -8.72
CA ILE A 233 -4.53 -17.85 -7.49
C ILE A 233 -5.16 -19.09 -6.84
N PRO A 234 -5.40 -19.10 -5.52
CA PRO A 234 -6.14 -20.19 -4.88
C PRO A 234 -7.57 -20.33 -5.42
N ASP A 235 -8.13 -21.54 -5.40
CA ASP A 235 -9.50 -21.80 -5.90
C ASP A 235 -10.56 -20.93 -5.21
N SER A 236 -10.41 -20.67 -3.91
CA SER A 236 -11.30 -19.78 -3.15
C SER A 236 -11.28 -18.34 -3.68
N CYS A 237 -10.11 -17.84 -4.10
CA CYS A 237 -9.93 -16.54 -4.74
C CYS A 237 -10.58 -16.52 -6.12
N TYR A 238 -10.30 -17.55 -6.93
CA TYR A 238 -10.82 -17.67 -8.29
C TYR A 238 -12.35 -17.65 -8.33
N ASN A 239 -13.02 -18.42 -7.48
CA ASN A 239 -14.48 -18.48 -7.46
C ASN A 239 -15.12 -17.11 -7.16
N ILE A 240 -14.53 -16.32 -6.24
CA ILE A 240 -15.01 -14.97 -5.92
C ILE A 240 -14.79 -14.03 -7.10
N LEU A 241 -13.58 -14.01 -7.66
CA LEU A 241 -13.24 -13.12 -8.77
C LEU A 241 -14.01 -13.46 -10.05
N GLN A 242 -14.22 -14.75 -10.36
CA GLN A 242 -15.01 -15.19 -11.50
C GLN A 242 -16.47 -14.74 -11.36
N ASN A 243 -17.04 -14.82 -10.16
CA ASN A 243 -18.40 -14.34 -9.90
C ASN A 243 -18.55 -12.82 -10.08
N ALA A 244 -17.52 -12.05 -9.74
CA ALA A 244 -17.44 -10.59 -9.87
C ALA A 244 -17.00 -10.11 -11.28
N TYR A 245 -16.46 -11.01 -12.10
CA TYR A 245 -15.88 -10.69 -13.41
C TYR A 245 -16.91 -10.06 -14.35
N ARG A 246 -16.52 -8.94 -14.96
CA ARG A 246 -17.35 -8.07 -15.82
C ARG A 246 -18.62 -7.54 -15.14
N LYS A 247 -18.68 -7.54 -13.80
CA LYS A 247 -19.76 -6.94 -13.00
C LYS A 247 -19.23 -5.85 -12.08
N SER A 248 -18.13 -6.12 -11.37
CA SER A 248 -17.45 -5.16 -10.50
C SER A 248 -15.92 -5.25 -10.57
N PHE A 249 -15.40 -6.15 -11.39
CA PHE A 249 -13.98 -6.47 -11.56
C PHE A 249 -13.69 -6.85 -13.02
N PRO A 250 -12.52 -6.52 -13.60
CA PRO A 250 -11.43 -5.74 -13.01
C PRO A 250 -11.54 -4.23 -13.23
N MET A 251 -11.01 -3.46 -12.29
CA MET A 251 -10.75 -2.02 -12.43
C MET A 251 -9.27 -1.77 -12.79
N PHE A 252 -9.00 -0.74 -13.56
CA PHE A 252 -7.67 -0.36 -14.02
C PHE A 252 -7.48 1.16 -13.94
N ASP A 253 -6.22 1.58 -14.02
CA ASP A 253 -5.76 2.96 -13.90
C ASP A 253 -6.58 3.93 -14.81
N ASP A 254 -6.83 3.56 -16.06
CA ASP A 254 -7.54 4.41 -17.02
C ASP A 254 -9.04 4.56 -16.73
N ASP A 255 -9.61 3.77 -15.81
CA ASP A 255 -10.97 3.99 -15.33
C ASP A 255 -11.08 5.30 -14.51
N LEU A 256 -9.95 5.91 -14.11
CA LEU A 256 -9.89 7.24 -13.48
C LEU A 256 -9.90 8.40 -14.49
N SER A 257 -9.72 8.14 -15.79
CA SER A 257 -9.44 9.18 -16.79
C SER A 257 -10.49 10.29 -16.83
N HIS A 258 -11.78 9.93 -16.83
CA HIS A 258 -12.87 10.90 -16.86
C HIS A 258 -12.94 11.75 -15.59
N LEU A 259 -12.63 11.16 -14.42
CA LEU A 259 -12.63 11.89 -13.15
C LEU A 259 -11.46 12.87 -13.09
N LEU A 260 -10.27 12.47 -13.56
CA LEU A 260 -9.12 13.36 -13.69
C LEU A 260 -9.41 14.51 -14.64
N SER A 261 -9.98 14.20 -15.82
CA SER A 261 -10.36 15.21 -16.82
C SER A 261 -11.35 16.22 -16.24
N ALA A 262 -12.45 15.74 -15.63
CA ALA A 262 -13.45 16.60 -15.00
C ALA A 262 -12.83 17.47 -13.90
N ARG A 263 -11.99 16.90 -13.03
CA ARG A 263 -11.32 17.65 -11.96
C ARG A 263 -10.42 18.76 -12.50
N ARG A 264 -9.70 18.51 -13.60
CA ARG A 264 -8.82 19.49 -14.27
C ARG A 264 -9.59 20.61 -14.97
N ILE A 265 -10.77 20.30 -15.53
CA ILE A 265 -11.66 21.28 -16.18
C ILE A 265 -12.30 22.21 -15.14
N LEU A 266 -12.79 21.63 -14.05
CA LEU A 266 -13.56 22.36 -13.04
C LEU A 266 -12.69 23.17 -12.08
N ALA A 267 -11.46 22.72 -11.81
CA ALA A 267 -10.55 23.44 -10.94
C ALA A 267 -9.08 23.22 -11.35
N PRO A 268 -8.27 24.28 -11.35
CA PRO A 268 -6.85 24.18 -11.67
C PRO A 268 -6.12 23.30 -10.65
N CYS A 269 -4.96 22.78 -11.05
CA CYS A 269 -4.00 22.16 -10.14
C CYS A 269 -3.39 23.23 -9.25
N THR A 270 -3.25 22.92 -7.96
CA THR A 270 -2.66 23.80 -6.95
C THR A 270 -1.53 23.07 -6.24
N ASP A 271 -0.49 23.81 -5.83
CA ASP A 271 0.73 23.26 -5.21
C ASP A 271 0.56 22.90 -3.71
N ASP A 272 -0.68 22.91 -3.23
CA ASP A 272 -1.13 22.48 -1.90
C ASP A 272 -1.78 21.08 -1.92
N ILE A 273 -1.75 20.37 -3.05
CA ILE A 273 -2.18 18.98 -3.17
C ILE A 273 -0.99 18.05 -2.88
N VAL A 274 -1.20 17.00 -2.09
CA VAL A 274 -0.15 16.04 -1.74
C VAL A 274 0.44 15.39 -2.99
N ASP A 275 1.77 15.30 -3.07
CA ASP A 275 2.55 14.82 -4.23
C ASP A 275 2.41 15.70 -5.51
N MET A 276 1.85 16.91 -5.42
CA MET A 276 1.76 17.86 -6.54
C MET A 276 2.46 19.17 -6.20
N ASP A 277 3.73 19.29 -6.59
CA ASP A 277 4.44 20.56 -6.50
C ASP A 277 4.09 21.52 -7.66
N ARG A 278 4.62 22.74 -7.58
CA ARG A 278 4.40 23.77 -8.60
C ARG A 278 4.87 23.35 -10.00
N ASP A 279 5.96 22.61 -10.12
CA ASP A 279 6.45 22.15 -11.43
C ASP A 279 5.49 21.13 -12.04
N LEU A 280 5.07 20.12 -11.27
CA LEU A 280 4.10 19.13 -11.71
C LEU A 280 2.75 19.77 -12.08
N CYS A 281 2.25 20.73 -11.30
CA CYS A 281 1.03 21.45 -11.65
C CYS A 281 1.18 22.27 -12.94
N ASN A 282 2.31 22.96 -13.13
CA ASN A 282 2.60 23.72 -14.35
C ASN A 282 2.73 22.83 -15.59
N ARG A 283 3.26 21.61 -15.43
CA ARG A 283 3.36 20.64 -16.52
C ARG A 283 1.99 20.04 -16.82
N LEU A 284 1.20 19.68 -15.80
CA LEU A 284 -0.15 19.14 -15.95
C LEU A 284 -1.11 20.11 -16.63
N SER A 285 -0.99 21.41 -16.35
CA SER A 285 -1.86 22.44 -16.95
C SER A 285 -1.64 22.62 -18.46
N ARG A 286 -0.51 22.16 -19.00
CA ARG A 286 -0.17 22.24 -20.44
C ARG A 286 -0.57 21.00 -21.22
N LEU A 287 -0.96 19.92 -20.55
CA LEU A 287 -1.36 18.68 -21.20
C LEU A 287 -2.82 18.76 -21.66
N ASP A 288 -3.17 18.04 -22.72
CA ASP A 288 -4.57 17.88 -23.13
C ASP A 288 -5.40 17.25 -22.00
N THR A 289 -6.61 17.77 -21.77
CA THR A 289 -7.56 17.24 -20.78
C THR A 289 -8.19 15.91 -21.18
N ASN A 290 -8.07 15.50 -22.44
CA ASN A 290 -8.61 14.26 -22.98
C ASN A 290 -7.66 13.06 -22.85
N LEU A 291 -6.41 13.26 -22.42
CA LEU A 291 -5.49 12.15 -22.16
C LEU A 291 -6.06 11.23 -21.09
N SER A 292 -5.85 9.93 -21.25
CA SER A 292 -6.13 8.96 -20.20
C SER A 292 -5.25 9.21 -18.96
N PHE A 293 -5.61 8.58 -17.84
CA PHE A 293 -4.81 8.63 -16.62
C PHE A 293 -3.38 8.15 -16.88
N THR A 294 -3.22 7.02 -17.60
CA THR A 294 -1.91 6.46 -17.92
C THR A 294 -1.11 7.35 -18.87
N GLU A 295 -1.74 7.90 -19.90
CA GLU A 295 -1.09 8.83 -20.84
C GLU A 295 -0.65 10.12 -20.13
N THR A 296 -1.50 10.67 -19.25
CA THR A 296 -1.18 11.86 -18.45
C THR A 296 0.02 11.59 -17.55
N ALA A 297 0.02 10.48 -16.82
CA ALA A 297 1.13 10.10 -15.94
C ALA A 297 2.45 9.90 -16.73
N THR A 298 2.36 9.29 -17.90
CA THR A 298 3.50 9.07 -18.80
C THR A 298 4.06 10.38 -19.34
N ALA A 299 3.20 11.30 -19.79
CA ALA A 299 3.61 12.62 -20.29
C ALA A 299 4.26 13.50 -19.20
N LEU A 300 3.86 13.32 -17.94
CA LEU A 300 4.47 13.99 -16.79
C LEU A 300 5.78 13.34 -16.33
N LYS A 301 6.09 12.10 -16.76
CA LYS A 301 7.29 11.40 -16.30
C LYS A 301 8.55 12.16 -16.71
N CYS A 302 9.41 12.46 -15.73
CA CYS A 302 10.76 12.98 -15.96
C CYS A 302 11.75 12.33 -14.99
N ARG A 303 13.03 12.74 -15.02
CA ARG A 303 14.08 12.16 -14.15
C ARG A 303 13.83 12.40 -12.65
N ASN A 304 13.22 13.53 -12.31
CA ASN A 304 13.05 13.99 -10.93
C ASN A 304 11.92 13.25 -10.20
N TYR A 305 10.90 12.79 -10.93
CA TYR A 305 9.72 12.12 -10.36
C TYR A 305 9.65 10.66 -10.80
N THR A 306 9.35 9.75 -9.88
CA THR A 306 8.99 8.38 -10.24
C THR A 306 7.57 8.34 -10.81
N LEU A 307 7.25 7.31 -11.61
CA LEU A 307 5.90 7.18 -12.17
C LEU A 307 4.85 7.07 -11.07
N SER A 308 5.14 6.31 -10.00
CA SER A 308 4.25 6.18 -8.85
C SER A 308 4.02 7.48 -8.09
N HIS A 309 5.00 8.38 -8.01
CA HIS A 309 4.80 9.69 -7.39
C HIS A 309 3.81 10.53 -8.20
N ILE A 310 3.95 10.53 -9.52
CA ILE A 310 3.01 11.22 -10.42
C ILE A 310 1.61 10.61 -10.30
N GLN A 311 1.49 9.28 -10.35
CA GLN A 311 0.21 8.59 -10.22
C GLN A 311 -0.50 8.94 -8.90
N ARG A 312 0.23 8.96 -7.77
CA ARG A 312 -0.30 9.46 -6.50
C ARG A 312 -0.76 10.91 -6.58
N GLY A 313 0.06 11.81 -7.10
CA GLY A 313 -0.31 13.22 -7.25
C GLY A 313 -1.57 13.42 -8.10
N LEU A 314 -1.73 12.65 -9.20
CA LEU A 314 -2.94 12.66 -10.01
C LEU A 314 -4.16 12.13 -9.24
N LEU A 315 -4.00 11.04 -8.48
CA LEU A 315 -5.05 10.52 -7.61
C LEU A 315 -5.44 11.53 -6.52
N HIS A 316 -4.47 12.15 -5.85
CA HIS A 316 -4.69 13.17 -4.83
C HIS A 316 -5.34 14.44 -5.40
N THR A 317 -5.08 14.76 -6.67
CA THR A 317 -5.79 15.81 -7.39
C THR A 317 -7.28 15.46 -7.51
N ILE A 318 -7.62 14.22 -7.87
CA ILE A 318 -9.01 13.73 -7.97
C ILE A 318 -9.69 13.74 -6.59
N THR A 319 -9.01 13.28 -5.55
CA THR A 319 -9.57 13.20 -4.19
C THR A 319 -9.47 14.49 -3.40
N ASP A 320 -8.80 15.50 -3.94
CA ASP A 320 -8.51 16.78 -3.29
C ASP A 320 -7.81 16.60 -1.93
N LEU A 321 -6.79 15.74 -1.86
CA LEU A 321 -6.02 15.52 -0.63
C LEU A 321 -5.01 16.65 -0.45
N ARG A 322 -5.28 17.54 0.52
CA ARG A 322 -4.50 18.76 0.79
C ARG A 322 -3.31 18.49 1.71
N CYS A 323 -2.22 19.23 1.49
CA CYS A 323 -0.99 19.15 2.29
C CYS A 323 -1.21 19.49 3.76
N ASP A 324 -2.07 20.48 4.05
CA ASP A 324 -2.38 20.90 5.42
C ASP A 324 -3.09 19.78 6.20
N ASP A 325 -4.12 19.17 5.61
CA ASP A 325 -4.80 18.01 6.21
C ASP A 325 -3.83 16.86 6.44
N TYR A 326 -3.04 16.52 5.42
CA TYR A 326 -2.09 15.41 5.49
C TYR A 326 -1.01 15.62 6.57
N SER A 327 -0.51 16.85 6.70
CA SER A 327 0.47 17.22 7.75
C SER A 327 -0.19 17.20 9.13
N HIS A 328 -1.38 17.78 9.26
CA HIS A 328 -2.17 17.75 10.49
C HIS A 328 -2.38 16.32 10.99
N PHE A 329 -2.71 15.37 10.10
CA PHE A 329 -2.89 13.97 10.50
C PHE A 329 -1.60 13.33 11.03
N LYS A 330 -0.44 13.61 10.41
CA LYS A 330 0.86 13.08 10.87
C LYS A 330 1.26 13.67 12.22
N GLU A 331 1.06 14.96 12.40
CA GLU A 331 1.38 15.68 13.65
C GLU A 331 0.48 15.23 14.81
N ASN A 332 -0.72 14.73 14.52
CA ASN A 332 -1.69 14.23 15.50
C ASN A 332 -1.71 12.70 15.59
N GLY A 333 -0.53 12.07 15.52
CA GLY A 333 -0.34 10.66 15.87
C GLY A 333 -0.60 9.66 14.74
N TRP A 334 -0.72 10.13 13.49
CA TRP A 334 -0.92 9.36 12.26
C TRP A 334 -2.23 8.58 12.18
N ILE A 335 -2.64 7.85 13.20
CA ILE A 335 -3.81 6.97 13.17
C ILE A 335 -4.82 7.45 14.21
N ALA A 336 -5.96 7.95 13.74
CA ALA A 336 -7.04 8.43 14.61
C ALA A 336 -8.16 7.41 14.83
N TYR A 337 -8.23 6.37 13.99
CA TYR A 337 -9.16 5.25 14.12
C TYR A 337 -8.58 4.02 13.42
N ILE A 338 -9.15 2.85 13.72
CA ILE A 338 -8.82 1.60 13.02
C ILE A 338 -10.11 0.96 12.57
N LYS A 339 -10.22 0.67 11.27
CA LYS A 339 -11.43 0.11 10.68
C LYS A 339 -11.29 -1.36 10.36
N LEU A 340 -12.14 -2.18 10.95
CA LEU A 340 -12.22 -3.60 10.68
C LEU A 340 -13.09 -3.85 9.43
N LEU A 341 -12.50 -4.44 8.39
CA LEU A 341 -13.21 -4.83 7.17
C LEU A 341 -13.84 -6.21 7.28
N GLY A 342 -13.17 -7.13 7.98
CA GLY A 342 -13.65 -8.51 8.12
C GLY A 342 -12.81 -9.35 9.08
N LEU A 343 -13.38 -10.45 9.55
CA LEU A 343 -12.74 -11.44 10.40
C LEU A 343 -13.35 -12.83 10.21
N LYS A 344 -12.59 -13.87 10.57
CA LYS A 344 -13.16 -15.20 10.80
C LYS A 344 -13.84 -15.26 12.17
N LYS A 345 -14.85 -16.12 12.31
CA LYS A 345 -15.57 -16.28 13.59
C LYS A 345 -14.67 -16.66 14.76
N ASP A 346 -13.69 -17.54 14.53
CA ASP A 346 -12.73 -18.01 15.53
C ASP A 346 -11.72 -16.92 15.96
N ALA A 347 -11.48 -15.92 15.10
CA ALA A 347 -10.68 -14.74 15.42
C ALA A 347 -11.41 -13.73 16.35
N GLY A 348 -12.69 -13.94 16.66
CA GLY A 348 -13.48 -12.99 17.46
C GLY A 348 -12.89 -12.70 18.85
N ALA A 349 -12.23 -13.69 19.47
CA ALA A 349 -11.60 -13.54 20.78
C ALA A 349 -10.40 -12.58 20.74
N VAL A 350 -9.49 -12.74 19.76
CA VAL A 350 -8.31 -11.88 19.61
C VAL A 350 -8.72 -10.45 19.24
N ILE A 351 -9.70 -10.27 18.35
CA ILE A 351 -10.21 -8.94 17.98
C ILE A 351 -10.89 -8.24 19.15
N LYS A 352 -11.62 -8.97 19.98
CA LYS A 352 -12.20 -8.42 21.22
C LYS A 352 -11.12 -7.99 22.22
N SER A 353 -10.01 -8.72 22.29
CA SER A 353 -8.87 -8.36 23.13
C SER A 353 -8.21 -7.07 22.63
N MET A 354 -7.89 -7.00 21.33
CA MET A 354 -7.31 -5.81 20.70
C MET A 354 -8.21 -4.59 20.87
N LYS A 355 -9.53 -4.74 20.69
CA LYS A 355 -10.48 -3.63 20.90
C LYS A 355 -10.45 -3.05 22.32
N LYS A 356 -10.10 -3.84 23.33
CA LYS A 356 -9.97 -3.37 24.71
C LYS A 356 -8.64 -2.68 24.98
N ALA A 357 -7.56 -3.15 24.34
CA ALA A 357 -6.21 -2.63 24.52
C ALA A 357 -5.90 -1.42 23.61
N SER A 358 -6.64 -1.27 22.52
CA SER A 358 -6.33 -0.28 21.50
C SER A 358 -6.38 1.16 22.02
N GLN A 359 -5.39 1.94 21.63
CA GLN A 359 -5.23 3.35 21.98
C GLN A 359 -6.17 4.27 21.18
N VAL A 360 -6.77 3.76 20.11
CA VAL A 360 -7.64 4.49 19.18
C VAL A 360 -8.93 3.68 18.95
N PRO A 361 -10.05 4.32 18.57
CA PRO A 361 -11.30 3.61 18.36
C PRO A 361 -11.19 2.60 17.21
N ILE A 362 -11.50 1.33 17.51
CA ILE A 362 -11.76 0.32 16.48
C ILE A 362 -13.22 0.40 16.04
N ILE A 363 -13.44 0.88 14.82
CA ILE A 363 -14.76 0.97 14.19
C ILE A 363 -15.08 -0.30 13.39
N THR A 364 -16.29 -0.80 13.60
CA THR A 364 -16.83 -1.99 12.91
C THR A 364 -17.96 -1.61 11.95
N ARG A 365 -18.68 -0.53 12.26
CA ARG A 365 -19.62 0.10 11.34
C ARG A 365 -19.13 1.51 11.09
N SER A 366 -19.13 1.95 9.84
CA SER A 366 -18.68 3.30 9.45
C SER A 366 -19.36 4.40 10.27
N ALA A 367 -20.65 4.24 10.61
CA ALA A 367 -21.38 5.21 11.44
C ALA A 367 -20.86 5.36 12.89
N GLU A 368 -20.03 4.43 13.39
CA GLU A 368 -19.45 4.51 14.74
C GLU A 368 -18.44 5.66 14.86
N ILE A 369 -17.83 6.09 13.76
CA ILE A 369 -16.88 7.22 13.78
C ILE A 369 -17.54 8.52 14.24
N TYR A 370 -18.81 8.73 13.91
CA TYR A 370 -19.57 9.93 14.26
C TYR A 370 -19.99 9.99 15.74
N LYS A 371 -19.65 8.96 16.53
CA LYS A 371 -19.76 9.00 17.99
C LYS A 371 -18.54 9.64 18.64
N SER A 372 -17.42 9.74 17.90
CA SER A 372 -16.21 10.41 18.36
C SER A 372 -16.37 11.92 18.27
N THR A 373 -15.77 12.65 19.22
CA THR A 373 -15.61 14.11 19.15
C THR A 373 -14.26 14.52 18.57
N ASP A 374 -13.42 13.56 18.18
CA ASP A 374 -12.13 13.83 17.55
C ASP A 374 -12.31 14.30 16.10
N SER A 375 -12.04 15.59 15.87
CA SER A 375 -12.11 16.21 14.55
C SER A 375 -11.08 15.64 13.57
N THR A 376 -9.93 15.17 14.06
CA THR A 376 -8.87 14.59 13.23
C THR A 376 -9.34 13.29 12.61
N GLY A 377 -9.88 12.37 13.41
CA GLY A 377 -10.46 11.11 12.93
C GLY A 377 -11.64 11.31 11.98
N LEU A 378 -12.52 12.28 12.24
CA LEU A 378 -13.63 12.60 11.35
C LEU A 378 -13.16 13.12 9.98
N SER A 379 -12.17 14.02 9.96
CA SER A 379 -11.60 14.57 8.73
C SER A 379 -10.88 13.49 7.93
N MET A 380 -10.01 12.69 8.57
CA MET A 380 -9.31 11.58 7.93
C MET A 380 -10.29 10.55 7.34
N PHE A 381 -11.33 10.17 8.10
CA PHE A 381 -12.35 9.23 7.64
C PHE A 381 -13.17 9.76 6.46
N SER A 382 -13.33 11.08 6.33
CA SER A 382 -14.00 11.67 5.17
C SER A 382 -13.26 11.37 3.86
N TYR A 383 -11.94 11.25 3.89
CA TYR A 383 -11.13 10.84 2.74
C TYR A 383 -11.35 9.36 2.39
N ASP A 384 -11.51 8.47 3.38
CA ASP A 384 -11.86 7.06 3.13
C ASP A 384 -13.21 6.94 2.42
N ILE A 385 -14.22 7.68 2.88
CA ILE A 385 -15.56 7.69 2.26
C ILE A 385 -15.49 8.27 0.85
N LYS A 386 -14.78 9.38 0.65
CA LYS A 386 -14.59 10.00 -0.67
C LYS A 386 -13.93 9.02 -1.65
N ALA A 387 -12.87 8.34 -1.22
CA ALA A 387 -12.18 7.32 -2.01
C ALA A 387 -13.11 6.13 -2.33
N ALA A 388 -13.90 5.65 -1.36
CA ALA A 388 -14.87 4.58 -1.59
C ALA A 388 -15.97 4.97 -2.59
N ASP A 389 -16.48 6.19 -2.49
CA ASP A 389 -17.50 6.73 -3.40
C ASP A 389 -16.97 6.91 -4.83
N ILE A 390 -15.74 7.41 -4.97
CA ILE A 390 -15.06 7.51 -6.26
C ILE A 390 -14.92 6.13 -6.89
N TYR A 391 -14.43 5.14 -6.15
CA TYR A 391 -14.29 3.77 -6.66
C TYR A 391 -15.63 3.17 -7.08
N ARG A 392 -16.68 3.36 -6.26
CA ARG A 392 -18.05 2.92 -6.59
C ARG A 392 -18.55 3.59 -7.87
N ASN A 393 -18.27 4.89 -8.06
CA ASN A 393 -18.62 5.60 -9.28
C ASN A 393 -17.90 5.03 -10.51
N MET A 394 -16.61 4.68 -10.38
CA MET A 394 -15.86 4.04 -11.45
C MET A 394 -16.47 2.69 -11.84
N VAL A 395 -16.80 1.85 -10.84
CA VAL A 395 -17.47 0.55 -11.06
C VAL A 395 -18.81 0.73 -11.75
N TYR A 396 -19.65 1.66 -11.30
CA TYR A 396 -20.94 1.93 -11.92
C TYR A 396 -20.77 2.43 -13.36
N ASN A 397 -19.82 3.33 -13.62
CA ASN A 397 -19.60 3.84 -14.98
C ASN A 397 -19.19 2.73 -15.94
N LYS A 398 -18.31 1.83 -15.51
CA LYS A 398 -17.78 0.73 -16.32
C LYS A 398 -18.78 -0.41 -16.53
N TYR A 399 -19.45 -0.83 -15.47
CA TYR A 399 -20.25 -2.07 -15.47
C TYR A 399 -21.74 -1.87 -15.27
N LYS A 400 -22.21 -0.65 -14.97
CA LYS A 400 -23.60 -0.34 -14.63
C LYS A 400 -24.13 -1.12 -13.42
N ILE A 401 -23.22 -1.49 -12.52
CA ILE A 401 -23.52 -2.15 -11.25
C ILE A 401 -23.20 -1.21 -10.10
N SER A 402 -24.13 -1.10 -9.16
CA SER A 402 -23.92 -0.39 -7.90
C SER A 402 -23.43 -1.37 -6.84
N ILE A 403 -22.18 -1.20 -6.40
CA ILE A 403 -21.67 -1.86 -5.19
C ILE A 403 -22.14 -1.08 -3.95
N LYS A 404 -22.14 -1.73 -2.78
CA LYS A 404 -22.57 -1.11 -1.51
C LYS A 404 -21.67 0.06 -1.11
N THR A 405 -22.25 1.01 -0.40
CA THR A 405 -21.47 2.05 0.29
C THR A 405 -20.78 1.49 1.54
N ASP A 406 -19.78 2.20 2.04
CA ASP A 406 -19.12 1.88 3.32
C ASP A 406 -20.06 1.93 4.54
N PHE A 407 -21.23 2.58 4.42
CA PHE A 407 -22.24 2.61 5.48
C PHE A 407 -23.20 1.42 5.42
N GLU A 408 -23.39 0.84 4.23
CA GLU A 408 -24.26 -0.32 3.99
C GLU A 408 -23.51 -1.64 4.11
N GLN A 409 -22.19 -1.62 4.00
CA GLN A 409 -21.35 -2.80 4.01
C GLN A 409 -21.01 -3.19 5.46
N PRO A 410 -21.55 -4.31 5.99
CA PRO A 410 -21.15 -4.79 7.31
C PRO A 410 -19.74 -5.38 7.27
N VAL A 411 -19.13 -5.53 8.45
CA VAL A 411 -17.94 -6.37 8.64
C VAL A 411 -18.20 -7.74 8.05
N ILE A 412 -17.28 -8.22 7.20
CA ILE A 412 -17.35 -9.56 6.63
C ILE A 412 -17.02 -10.58 7.71
N VAL A 413 -17.90 -11.55 7.95
CA VAL A 413 -17.69 -12.63 8.92
C VAL A 413 -17.84 -13.96 8.19
N ILE A 414 -16.77 -14.76 8.14
CA ILE A 414 -16.80 -16.11 7.56
C ILE A 414 -16.74 -17.21 8.62
#